data_AF-A0A524FYI5-F1
#
_entry.id   AF-A0A524FYI5-F1
#
_cell.length_a   1.000
_cell.length_b   1.000
_cell.length_c   1.000
_cell.angle_alpha   90.00
_cell.angle_beta   90.00
_cell.angle_gamma   90.00
#
_symmetry.space_group_name_H-M   'P 1'
#
loop_
_entity.id
_entity.type
_entity.pdbx_description
1 polymer ?
#
loop_
_entity_poly.entity_id
_entity_poly.type
_entity_poly.pdbx_seq_one_letter_code
_entity_poly.pdbx_strand_id
1 'polypeptide(L)'
;MAIVALFGLIYAIVFAIGIWYNWSLWLMIGFTLVLILFQYLISPILINWIYNIEWIPYDQFRAQFPHLAEAVDKVVAIRGIKTPRMGIIRDGNPNAFTFGWTKNSARIVITTGILQYLNENEQKAVVSHELGHVVHNDFILMTLVFAVPLVLLTIARWAYFSSWFAGTRNKEGAMIRLALLAIAVLSYIAYFIGYLISLVVSRIREYYADEHAGELTENPNALSTALVKIAYGLLLDTTYEEKQKSAVRALRGLGIFDPNGARAFAATTMSGTGKYSKQSIQAAASWDIFNPWARYYQIFSTHPLPAKRIKRLNGQCEEYGIIPEIDFSNARKIKEEQAGKSMMDEFLVDVAVKFLPILIFIALIGLTITWIFGAAGLITVLVNTLTLSNLLLFWAIGFYLIGFGVLVKTKFMYKSGFEPQNVLDLVTNIKVSPIRTIPTLMEGRVIGRGMPGYYFGEDLYLQDNTGLMYIDYRFGWSIIDFFFAIVRVKKLVGQYVRIKGWYRRGPSPYLQVDTIETETGRRFRNYAKHMTYFWAVLAFIVGLVLFYIWFATF
;
A
#
# COMPACT_ATOMS: atom_id res chain seq x y z
N MET A 1 1.84 1.04 10.88
CA MET A 1 2.77 -0.03 11.32
C MET A 1 3.03 -0.03 12.83
N ALA A 2 3.34 1.09 13.48
CA ALA A 2 3.66 1.12 14.92
C ALA A 2 2.55 0.56 15.84
N ILE A 3 1.28 0.91 15.60
CA ILE A 3 0.15 0.40 16.39
C ILE A 3 0.01 -1.12 16.26
N VAL A 4 0.10 -1.64 15.03
CA VAL A 4 0.05 -3.09 14.76
C VAL A 4 1.21 -3.81 15.44
N ALA A 5 2.42 -3.23 15.43
CA ALA A 5 3.57 -3.79 16.12
C ALA A 5 3.38 -3.80 17.64
N LEU A 6 2.81 -2.74 18.22
CA LEU A 6 2.51 -2.67 19.66
C LEU A 6 1.51 -3.76 20.09
N PHE A 7 0.36 -3.85 19.42
CA PHE A 7 -0.64 -4.88 19.74
C PHE A 7 -0.14 -6.30 19.44
N GLY A 8 0.63 -6.46 18.36
CA GLY A 8 1.30 -7.73 18.05
C GLY A 8 2.30 -8.15 19.12
N LEU A 9 3.03 -7.19 19.70
CA LEU A 9 3.95 -7.43 20.82
C LEU A 9 3.20 -7.78 22.11
N ILE A 10 2.14 -7.03 22.45
CA ILE A 10 1.28 -7.32 23.61
C ILE A 10 0.70 -8.73 23.48
N TYR A 11 0.16 -9.07 22.30
CA TYR A 11 -0.32 -10.41 22.00
C TYR A 11 0.79 -11.45 22.20
N ALA A 12 1.99 -11.24 21.64
CA ALA A 12 3.09 -12.19 21.75
C ALA A 12 3.55 -12.41 23.20
N ILE A 13 3.65 -11.34 24.00
CA ILE A 13 4.05 -11.41 25.41
C ILE A 13 3.00 -12.17 26.23
N VAL A 14 1.72 -11.79 26.14
CA VAL A 14 0.67 -12.46 26.91
C VAL A 14 0.49 -13.90 26.44
N PHE A 15 0.61 -14.16 25.14
CA PHE A 15 0.59 -15.51 24.62
C PHE A 15 1.74 -16.36 25.18
N ALA A 16 2.96 -15.82 25.25
CA ALA A 16 4.10 -16.52 25.85
C ALA A 16 3.89 -16.80 27.34
N ILE A 17 3.34 -15.84 28.10
CA ILE A 17 2.93 -16.02 29.50
C ILE A 17 1.89 -17.14 29.60
N GLY A 18 0.85 -17.11 28.76
CA GLY A 18 -0.19 -18.13 28.80
C GLY A 18 0.35 -19.52 28.47
N ILE A 19 1.32 -19.65 27.56
CA ILE A 19 2.00 -20.93 27.31
C ILE A 19 2.83 -21.36 28.53
N TRP A 20 3.59 -20.44 29.15
CA TRP A 20 4.38 -20.71 30.35
C TRP A 20 3.54 -21.22 31.52
N TYR A 21 2.35 -20.65 31.72
CA TYR A 21 1.39 -21.06 32.75
C TYR A 21 0.37 -22.10 32.26
N ASN A 22 0.59 -22.70 31.09
CA ASN A 22 -0.24 -23.76 30.50
C ASN A 22 -1.74 -23.42 30.43
N TRP A 23 -2.07 -22.21 29.97
CA TRP A 23 -3.45 -21.75 29.76
C TRP A 23 -4.18 -22.64 28.76
N SER A 24 -5.47 -22.89 29.04
CA SER A 24 -6.34 -23.63 28.13
C SER A 24 -6.56 -22.86 26.82
N LEU A 25 -6.87 -23.59 25.74
CA LEU A 25 -7.18 -23.00 24.44
C LEU A 25 -8.30 -21.94 24.54
N TRP A 26 -9.35 -22.22 25.33
CA TRP A 26 -10.47 -21.30 25.52
C TRP A 26 -10.06 -20.00 26.19
N LEU A 27 -9.14 -20.04 27.15
CA LEU A 27 -8.61 -18.83 27.78
C LEU A 27 -7.80 -18.00 26.78
N MET A 28 -7.00 -18.65 25.93
CA MET A 28 -6.25 -17.97 24.86
C MET A 28 -7.14 -17.34 23.79
N ILE A 29 -8.20 -18.03 23.39
CA ILE A 29 -9.22 -17.50 22.47
C ILE A 29 -9.94 -16.32 23.13
N GLY A 30 -10.37 -16.46 24.39
CA GLY A 30 -11.00 -15.40 25.18
C GLY A 30 -10.11 -14.16 25.26
N PHE A 31 -8.83 -14.33 25.58
CA PHE A 31 -7.85 -13.23 25.57
C PHE A 31 -7.75 -12.57 24.18
N THR A 32 -7.67 -13.37 23.11
CA THR A 32 -7.59 -12.85 21.73
C THR A 32 -8.81 -11.98 21.40
N LEU A 33 -10.02 -12.45 21.73
CA LEU A 33 -11.26 -11.72 21.50
C LEU A 33 -11.34 -10.44 22.35
N VAL A 34 -10.91 -10.50 23.61
CA VAL A 34 -10.82 -9.31 24.48
C VAL A 34 -9.83 -8.30 23.92
N LEU A 35 -8.68 -8.74 23.41
CA LEU A 35 -7.69 -7.84 22.81
C LEU A 35 -8.21 -7.18 21.53
N ILE A 36 -8.92 -7.93 20.67
CA ILE A 36 -9.57 -7.39 19.47
C ILE A 36 -10.63 -6.36 19.85
N LEU A 37 -11.49 -6.68 20.82
CA LEU A 37 -12.51 -5.76 21.33
C LEU A 37 -11.87 -4.51 21.92
N PHE A 38 -10.82 -4.67 22.73
CA PHE A 38 -10.08 -3.57 23.31
C PHE A 38 -9.47 -2.67 22.23
N GLN A 39 -8.80 -3.25 21.22
CA GLN A 39 -8.26 -2.50 20.09
C GLN A 39 -9.36 -1.72 19.34
N TYR A 40 -10.50 -2.35 19.07
CA TYR A 40 -11.64 -1.70 18.44
C TYR A 40 -12.14 -0.51 19.29
N LEU A 41 -12.31 -0.69 20.60
CA LEU A 41 -12.77 0.35 21.53
C LEU A 41 -11.81 1.54 21.62
N ILE A 42 -10.50 1.31 21.62
CA ILE A 42 -9.53 2.40 21.75
C ILE A 42 -9.11 3.01 20.40
N SER A 43 -9.44 2.36 19.27
CA SER A 43 -8.97 2.79 17.94
C SER A 43 -9.31 4.25 17.61
N PRO A 44 -10.51 4.82 17.87
CA PRO A 44 -10.77 6.22 17.54
C PRO A 44 -10.01 7.19 18.44
N ILE A 45 -9.69 6.78 19.68
CA ILE A 45 -8.87 7.57 20.61
C ILE A 45 -7.43 7.60 20.11
N LEU A 46 -6.89 6.45 19.70
CA LEU A 46 -5.55 6.35 19.14
C LEU A 46 -5.40 7.19 17.87
N ILE A 47 -6.38 7.15 16.95
CA ILE A 47 -6.35 7.96 15.72
C ILE A 47 -6.30 9.45 16.08
N ASN A 48 -7.14 9.93 17.00
CA ASN A 48 -7.12 11.34 17.44
C ASN A 48 -5.79 11.77 18.07
N TRP A 49 -5.10 10.86 18.75
CA TRP A 49 -3.82 11.17 19.39
C TRP A 49 -2.66 11.20 18.39
N ILE A 50 -2.74 10.36 17.36
CA ILE A 50 -1.66 10.08 16.42
C ILE A 50 -1.72 10.98 15.17
N TYR A 51 -2.92 11.43 14.81
CA TYR A 51 -3.15 12.33 13.70
C TYR A 51 -3.39 13.76 14.19
N ASN A 52 -2.78 14.75 13.53
CA ASN A 52 -3.03 16.16 13.79
C ASN A 52 -4.34 16.62 13.12
N ILE A 53 -5.48 16.28 13.73
CA ILE A 53 -6.80 16.59 13.20
C ILE A 53 -7.35 17.86 13.86
N GLU A 54 -7.70 18.85 13.04
CA GLU A 54 -8.43 20.05 13.44
C GLU A 54 -9.94 19.76 13.37
N TRP A 55 -10.58 19.60 14.53
CA TRP A 55 -12.03 19.37 14.60
C TRP A 55 -12.79 20.68 14.43
N ILE A 56 -13.75 20.69 13.50
CA ILE A 56 -14.54 21.89 13.18
C ILE A 56 -16.00 21.65 13.62
N PRO A 57 -16.62 22.58 14.36
CA PRO A 57 -18.06 22.53 14.64
C PRO A 57 -18.88 22.43 13.35
N TYR A 58 -19.92 21.60 13.34
CA TYR A 58 -20.64 21.31 12.09
C TYR A 58 -21.25 22.54 11.42
N ASP A 59 -21.75 23.51 12.20
CA ASP A 59 -22.29 24.76 11.64
C ASP A 59 -21.22 25.59 10.92
N GLN A 60 -19.99 25.60 11.45
CA GLN A 60 -18.85 26.26 10.80
C GLN A 60 -18.40 25.48 9.57
N PHE A 61 -18.37 24.15 9.64
CA PHE A 61 -18.06 23.30 8.48
C PHE A 61 -19.07 23.51 7.35
N ARG A 62 -20.37 23.58 7.68
CA ARG A 62 -21.45 23.87 6.74
C ARG A 62 -21.32 25.24 6.09
N ALA A 63 -20.93 26.27 6.86
CA ALA A 63 -20.68 27.60 6.32
C ALA A 63 -19.46 27.64 5.39
N GLN A 64 -18.40 26.88 5.70
CA GLN A 64 -17.16 26.85 4.89
C GLN A 64 -17.28 25.96 3.65
N PHE A 65 -17.97 24.82 3.74
CA PHE A 65 -18.06 23.80 2.69
C PHE A 65 -19.52 23.37 2.48
N PRO A 66 -20.37 24.26 1.93
CA PRO A 66 -21.81 24.01 1.82
C PRO A 66 -22.15 22.79 0.97
N HIS A 67 -21.40 22.53 -0.11
CA HIS A 67 -21.59 21.35 -0.98
C HIS A 67 -21.27 20.02 -0.27
N LEU A 68 -20.31 20.01 0.65
CA LEU A 68 -19.98 18.81 1.45
C LEU A 68 -21.01 18.59 2.54
N ALA A 69 -21.43 19.66 3.22
CA ALA A 69 -22.48 19.59 4.22
C ALA A 69 -23.81 19.16 3.62
N GLU A 70 -24.13 19.56 2.38
CA GLU A 70 -25.31 19.07 1.66
C GLU A 70 -25.30 17.55 1.50
N ALA A 71 -24.17 16.95 1.11
CA ALA A 71 -24.05 15.49 1.00
C ALA A 71 -24.21 14.80 2.37
N VAL A 72 -23.59 15.34 3.41
CA VAL A 72 -23.71 14.82 4.78
C VAL A 72 -25.16 14.93 5.27
N ASP A 73 -25.80 16.08 5.11
CA ASP A 73 -27.19 16.32 5.51
C ASP A 73 -28.16 15.40 4.76
N LYS A 74 -27.96 15.19 3.45
CA LYS A 74 -28.75 14.26 2.62
C LYS A 74 -28.68 12.84 3.20
N VAL A 75 -27.49 12.34 3.53
CA VAL A 75 -27.32 11.00 4.13
C VAL A 75 -27.92 10.93 5.53
N VAL A 76 -27.70 11.94 6.37
CA VAL A 76 -28.25 12.03 7.72
C VAL A 76 -29.77 11.96 7.68
N ALA A 77 -30.41 12.72 6.79
CA ALA A 77 -31.85 12.73 6.61
C ALA A 77 -32.40 11.38 6.11
N ILE A 78 -31.78 10.79 5.08
CA ILE A 78 -32.25 9.53 4.47
C ILE A 78 -32.04 8.33 5.39
N ARG A 79 -30.90 8.27 6.09
CA ARG A 79 -30.49 7.09 6.88
C ARG A 79 -30.79 7.19 8.37
N GLY A 80 -31.22 8.35 8.85
CA GLY A 80 -31.54 8.59 10.26
C GLY A 80 -30.34 8.37 11.19
N ILE A 81 -29.13 8.77 10.74
CA ILE A 81 -27.89 8.64 11.51
C ILE A 81 -27.52 9.98 12.15
N LYS A 82 -26.73 9.95 13.22
CA LYS A 82 -26.17 11.19 13.78
C LYS A 82 -25.19 11.82 12.80
N THR A 83 -25.19 13.15 12.70
CA THR A 83 -24.22 13.90 11.91
C THR A 83 -22.79 13.53 12.32
N PRO A 84 -21.96 13.02 11.38
CA PRO A 84 -20.56 12.70 11.67
C PRO A 84 -19.78 13.94 12.12
N ARG A 85 -18.78 13.75 12.98
CA ARG A 85 -17.86 14.86 13.30
C ARG A 85 -16.94 15.10 12.11
N MET A 86 -16.80 16.35 11.72
CA MET A 86 -15.93 16.75 10.61
C MET A 86 -14.58 17.25 11.13
N GLY A 87 -13.51 16.74 10.53
CA GLY A 87 -12.14 17.13 10.84
C GLY A 87 -11.35 17.49 9.59
N ILE A 88 -10.41 18.42 9.73
CA ILE A 88 -9.49 18.81 8.66
C ILE A 88 -8.05 18.53 9.07
N ILE A 89 -7.27 17.98 8.16
CA ILE A 89 -5.82 17.86 8.29
C ILE A 89 -5.17 18.86 7.33
N ARG A 90 -4.34 19.76 7.88
CA ARG A 90 -3.55 20.73 7.10
C ARG A 90 -2.32 20.06 6.49
N ASP A 91 -2.52 19.36 5.39
CA ASP A 91 -1.50 18.66 4.61
C ASP A 91 -1.88 18.69 3.12
N GLY A 92 -0.91 18.95 2.25
CA GLY A 92 -1.14 19.05 0.80
C GLY A 92 -1.43 17.71 0.14
N ASN A 93 -1.08 16.57 0.74
CA ASN A 93 -1.39 15.27 0.13
C ASN A 93 -2.92 15.00 0.16
N PRO A 94 -3.58 14.82 -1.01
CA PRO A 94 -5.02 14.63 -1.08
C PRO A 94 -5.43 13.27 -0.52
N ASN A 95 -6.13 13.28 0.62
CA ASN A 95 -6.65 12.07 1.25
C ASN A 95 -7.91 12.39 2.06
N ALA A 96 -8.79 11.40 2.19
CA ALA A 96 -9.91 11.39 3.12
C ALA A 96 -9.97 10.03 3.79
N PHE A 97 -10.50 10.00 5.01
CA PHE A 97 -10.80 8.73 5.68
C PHE A 97 -11.86 8.94 6.75
N THR A 98 -12.56 7.85 7.05
CA THR A 98 -13.58 7.78 8.08
C THR A 98 -13.24 6.76 9.16
N PHE A 99 -13.59 7.07 10.41
CA PHE A 99 -13.38 6.17 11.54
C PHE A 99 -14.39 6.39 12.67
N GLY A 100 -14.62 5.36 13.46
CA GLY A 100 -15.55 5.40 14.60
C GLY A 100 -15.84 4.00 15.13
N TRP A 101 -16.74 3.91 16.09
CA TRP A 101 -17.22 2.63 16.58
C TRP A 101 -18.42 2.16 15.75
N THR A 102 -19.41 3.03 15.66
CA THR A 102 -20.69 2.80 14.98
C THR A 102 -20.99 3.95 14.04
N LYS A 103 -22.00 3.77 13.16
CA LYS A 103 -22.48 4.86 12.28
C LYS A 103 -22.81 6.17 13.02
N ASN A 104 -23.27 6.08 14.26
CA ASN A 104 -23.66 7.24 15.10
C ASN A 104 -22.49 7.88 15.88
N SER A 105 -21.29 7.35 15.73
CA SER A 105 -20.06 7.88 16.33
C SER A 105 -18.97 8.11 15.29
N ALA A 106 -19.38 8.17 14.02
CA ALA A 106 -18.49 8.35 12.88
C ALA A 106 -17.84 9.73 12.89
N ARG A 107 -16.62 9.75 12.37
CA ARG A 107 -15.81 10.95 12.15
C ARG A 107 -15.26 10.87 10.76
N ILE A 108 -15.40 11.94 9.99
CA ILE A 108 -14.88 12.05 8.64
C ILE A 108 -13.79 13.11 8.65
N VAL A 109 -12.63 12.77 8.12
CA VAL A 109 -11.48 13.65 8.05
C VAL A 109 -11.08 13.85 6.60
N ILE A 110 -10.93 15.11 6.20
CA ILE A 110 -10.49 15.52 4.87
C ILE A 110 -9.18 16.31 4.97
N THR A 111 -8.30 16.16 4.00
CA THR A 111 -7.07 16.98 3.94
C THR A 111 -7.30 18.26 3.14
N THR A 112 -6.47 19.27 3.41
CA THR A 112 -6.41 20.47 2.54
C THR A 112 -6.02 20.13 1.10
N GLY A 113 -5.29 19.02 0.88
CA GLY A 113 -5.00 18.50 -0.46
C GLY A 113 -6.27 18.15 -1.25
N ILE A 114 -7.27 17.52 -0.64
CA ILE A 114 -8.57 17.27 -1.29
C ILE A 114 -9.24 18.58 -1.67
N LEU A 115 -9.28 19.54 -0.73
CA LEU A 115 -9.92 20.84 -0.94
C LEU A 115 -9.23 21.67 -2.04
N GLN A 116 -7.93 21.46 -2.24
CA GLN A 116 -7.12 22.19 -3.21
C GLN A 116 -7.15 21.59 -4.61
N TYR A 117 -7.07 20.26 -4.74
CA TYR A 117 -6.89 19.60 -6.03
C TYR A 117 -8.18 19.07 -6.66
N LEU A 118 -9.21 18.84 -5.85
CA LEU A 118 -10.49 18.37 -6.33
C LEU A 118 -11.46 19.54 -6.50
N ASN A 119 -12.31 19.49 -7.53
CA ASN A 119 -13.44 20.41 -7.68
C ASN A 119 -14.58 20.03 -6.71
N GLU A 120 -15.58 20.89 -6.57
CA GLU A 120 -16.67 20.67 -5.61
C GLU A 120 -17.40 19.33 -5.79
N ASN A 121 -17.66 18.92 -7.04
CA ASN A 121 -18.32 17.63 -7.34
C ASN A 121 -17.43 16.43 -6.96
N GLU A 122 -16.15 16.50 -7.29
CA GLU A 122 -15.16 15.47 -6.91
C GLU A 122 -15.02 15.39 -5.38
N GLN A 123 -14.95 16.53 -4.68
CA GLN A 123 -14.91 16.57 -3.22
C GLN A 123 -16.19 15.97 -2.61
N LYS A 124 -17.37 16.33 -3.15
CA LYS A 124 -18.67 15.77 -2.74
C LYS A 124 -18.68 14.26 -2.94
N ALA A 125 -18.18 13.75 -4.07
CA ALA A 125 -18.10 12.33 -4.36
C ALA A 125 -17.17 11.57 -3.39
N VAL A 126 -16.01 12.13 -3.07
CA VAL A 126 -15.09 11.52 -2.08
C VAL A 126 -15.71 11.50 -0.67
N VAL A 127 -16.36 12.59 -0.23
CA VAL A 127 -17.07 12.57 1.05
C VAL A 127 -18.25 11.60 1.04
N SER A 128 -18.95 11.47 -0.09
CA SER A 128 -20.03 10.48 -0.28
C SER A 128 -19.50 9.05 -0.17
N HIS A 129 -18.32 8.77 -0.71
CA HIS A 129 -17.64 7.47 -0.56
C HIS A 129 -17.35 7.16 0.91
N GLU A 130 -16.77 8.11 1.65
CA GLU A 130 -16.52 7.95 3.09
C GLU A 130 -17.81 7.79 3.91
N LEU A 131 -18.89 8.46 3.53
CA LEU A 131 -20.22 8.25 4.11
C LEU A 131 -20.76 6.85 3.83
N GLY A 132 -20.43 6.25 2.69
CA GLY A 132 -20.77 4.87 2.37
C GLY A 132 -20.23 3.88 3.40
N HIS A 133 -18.97 4.01 3.80
CA HIS A 133 -18.38 3.20 4.87
C HIS A 133 -19.12 3.37 6.21
N VAL A 134 -19.57 4.58 6.52
CA VAL A 134 -20.37 4.88 7.73
C VAL A 134 -21.73 4.21 7.67
N VAL A 135 -22.46 4.38 6.57
CA VAL A 135 -23.81 3.83 6.36
C VAL A 135 -23.79 2.31 6.40
N HIS A 136 -22.77 1.69 5.81
CA HIS A 136 -22.66 0.25 5.73
C HIS A 136 -22.04 -0.40 6.99
N ASN A 137 -21.67 0.38 8.01
CA ASN A 137 -21.04 -0.07 9.27
C ASN A 137 -19.72 -0.83 9.05
N ASP A 138 -18.86 -0.34 8.16
CA ASP A 138 -17.62 -1.03 7.80
C ASP A 138 -16.66 -1.22 8.98
N PHE A 139 -16.67 -0.31 9.96
CA PHE A 139 -15.81 -0.40 11.13
C PHE A 139 -16.00 -1.70 11.91
N ILE A 140 -17.26 -2.00 12.28
CA ILE A 140 -17.57 -3.22 13.05
C ILE A 140 -17.53 -4.46 12.17
N LEU A 141 -18.02 -4.36 10.93
CA LEU A 141 -18.01 -5.47 9.98
C LEU A 141 -16.59 -5.95 9.73
N MET A 142 -15.68 -5.06 9.35
CA MET A 142 -14.30 -5.42 9.06
C MET A 142 -13.56 -5.89 10.32
N THR A 143 -13.88 -5.34 11.50
CA THR A 143 -13.35 -5.86 12.78
C THR A 143 -13.73 -7.33 12.99
N LEU A 144 -14.99 -7.69 12.76
CA LEU A 144 -15.46 -9.07 12.90
C LEU A 144 -14.86 -10.00 11.83
N VAL A 145 -14.78 -9.53 10.58
CA VAL A 145 -14.19 -10.28 9.47
C VAL A 145 -12.73 -10.62 9.76
N PHE A 146 -11.92 -9.65 10.22
CA PHE A 146 -10.52 -9.89 10.58
C PHE A 146 -10.33 -10.60 11.93
N ALA A 147 -11.36 -10.71 12.78
CA ALA A 147 -11.27 -11.45 14.04
C ALA A 147 -11.14 -12.97 13.80
N VAL A 148 -11.82 -13.51 12.79
CA VAL A 148 -11.80 -14.95 12.46
C VAL A 148 -10.40 -15.47 12.17
N PRO A 149 -9.60 -14.90 11.23
CA PRO A 149 -8.24 -15.36 11.01
C PRO A 149 -7.37 -15.20 12.28
N LEU A 150 -7.55 -14.15 13.07
CA LEU A 150 -6.78 -13.99 14.32
C LEU A 150 -7.05 -15.13 15.31
N VAL A 151 -8.30 -15.56 15.48
CA VAL A 151 -8.64 -16.72 16.32
C VAL A 151 -8.03 -18.02 15.77
N LEU A 152 -8.08 -18.23 14.45
CA LEU A 152 -7.44 -19.39 13.81
C LEU A 152 -5.92 -19.39 14.03
N LEU A 153 -5.28 -18.23 13.98
CA LEU A 153 -3.86 -18.07 14.30
C LEU A 153 -3.58 -18.38 15.78
N THR A 154 -4.46 -17.99 16.69
CA THR A 154 -4.37 -18.35 18.11
C THR A 154 -4.43 -19.86 18.30
N ILE A 155 -5.38 -20.54 17.66
CA ILE A 155 -5.51 -22.01 17.70
C ILE A 155 -4.25 -22.66 17.14
N ALA A 156 -3.76 -22.19 15.99
CA ALA A 156 -2.57 -22.72 15.34
C ALA A 156 -1.35 -22.65 16.25
N ARG A 157 -1.10 -21.47 16.86
CA ARG A 157 0.02 -21.26 17.77
C ARG A 157 -0.14 -22.06 19.05
N TRP A 158 -1.34 -22.10 19.63
CA TRP A 158 -1.57 -22.83 20.88
C TRP A 158 -1.32 -24.32 20.68
N ALA A 159 -1.88 -24.92 19.61
CA ALA A 159 -1.66 -26.31 19.30
C ALA A 159 -0.18 -26.61 19.02
N TYR A 160 0.51 -25.72 18.30
CA TYR A 160 1.95 -25.85 18.05
C TYR A 160 2.74 -25.89 19.36
N PHE A 161 2.60 -24.89 20.23
CA PHE A 161 3.37 -24.84 21.47
C PHE A 161 2.96 -25.93 22.47
N SER A 162 1.67 -26.22 22.62
CA SER A 162 1.17 -27.33 23.45
C SER A 162 1.75 -28.68 23.03
N SER A 163 2.04 -28.88 21.73
CA SER A 163 2.67 -30.11 21.24
C SER A 163 4.07 -30.36 21.81
N TRP A 164 4.78 -29.32 22.25
CA TRP A 164 6.10 -29.44 22.90
C TRP A 164 6.01 -29.89 24.36
N PHE A 165 4.88 -29.63 25.01
CA PHE A 165 4.61 -30.09 26.38
C PHE A 165 3.99 -31.49 26.42
N ALA A 166 3.51 -32.01 25.27
CA ALA A 166 3.05 -33.38 25.15
C ALA A 166 4.24 -34.35 25.25
N GLY A 167 4.27 -35.18 26.30
CA GLY A 167 5.38 -36.10 26.57
C GLY A 167 5.60 -37.12 25.45
N THR A 168 6.85 -37.30 25.02
CA THR A 168 7.22 -38.24 23.95
C THR A 168 7.53 -39.66 24.43
N ARG A 169 7.54 -39.88 25.75
CA ARG A 169 8.03 -41.13 26.35
C ARG A 169 7.09 -42.33 26.14
N ASN A 170 5.80 -42.09 25.92
CA ASN A 170 4.79 -43.14 25.70
C ASN A 170 4.08 -42.96 24.35
N LYS A 171 3.60 -44.07 23.76
CA LYS A 171 2.90 -44.07 22.45
C LYS A 171 1.72 -43.11 22.41
N GLU A 172 0.96 -43.01 23.49
CA GLU A 172 -0.18 -42.11 23.62
C GLU A 172 0.24 -40.63 23.54
N GLY A 173 1.30 -40.23 24.25
CA GLY A 173 1.82 -38.87 24.20
C GLY A 173 2.40 -38.49 22.84
N ALA A 174 3.03 -39.44 22.14
CA ALA A 174 3.46 -39.26 20.76
C ALA A 174 2.27 -39.04 19.80
N MET A 175 1.17 -39.77 19.98
CA MET A 175 -0.07 -39.58 19.21
C MET A 175 -0.73 -38.22 19.48
N ILE A 176 -0.80 -37.79 20.75
CA ILE A 176 -1.32 -36.46 21.12
C ILE A 176 -0.48 -35.36 20.48
N ARG A 177 0.86 -35.48 20.53
CA ARG A 177 1.77 -34.53 19.89
C ARG A 177 1.52 -34.44 18.39
N LEU A 178 1.37 -35.58 17.71
CA LEU A 178 1.07 -35.62 16.27
C LEU A 178 -0.27 -34.96 15.94
N ALA A 179 -1.31 -35.23 16.74
CA ALA A 179 -2.62 -34.61 16.58
C ALA A 179 -2.56 -33.09 16.75
N LEU A 180 -1.85 -32.60 17.78
CA LEU A 180 -1.66 -31.16 18.02
C LEU A 180 -0.88 -30.48 16.89
N LEU A 181 0.16 -31.12 16.35
CA LEU A 181 0.88 -30.60 15.19
C LEU A 181 0.00 -30.56 13.94
N ALA A 182 -0.82 -31.59 13.71
CA ALA A 182 -1.79 -31.58 12.60
C ALA A 182 -2.80 -30.43 12.75
N ILE A 183 -3.36 -30.23 13.96
CA ILE A 183 -4.26 -29.10 14.26
C ILE A 183 -3.55 -27.77 14.01
N ALA A 184 -2.28 -27.64 14.42
CA ALA A 184 -1.50 -26.42 14.22
C ALA A 184 -1.36 -26.08 12.73
N VAL A 185 -0.97 -27.05 11.90
CA VAL A 185 -0.80 -26.87 10.46
C VAL A 185 -2.13 -26.55 9.78
N LEU A 186 -3.19 -27.33 10.06
CA LEU A 186 -4.52 -27.10 9.47
C LEU A 186 -5.08 -25.74 9.86
N SER A 187 -4.95 -25.34 11.13
CA SER A 187 -5.42 -24.04 11.61
C SER A 187 -4.63 -22.89 11.02
N TYR A 188 -3.33 -23.07 10.78
CA TYR A 188 -2.49 -22.05 10.12
C TYR A 188 -2.88 -21.87 8.63
N ILE A 189 -3.15 -22.96 7.92
CA ILE A 189 -3.68 -22.91 6.55
C ILE A 189 -5.04 -22.20 6.53
N ALA A 190 -5.93 -22.57 7.46
CA ALA A 190 -7.24 -21.93 7.60
C ALA A 190 -7.12 -20.43 7.92
N TYR A 191 -6.19 -20.03 8.80
CA TYR A 191 -5.85 -18.63 9.07
C TYR A 191 -5.46 -17.90 7.77
N PHE A 192 -4.54 -18.47 6.99
CA PHE A 192 -4.05 -17.84 5.77
C PHE A 192 -5.18 -17.66 4.73
N ILE A 193 -6.01 -18.67 4.54
CA ILE A 193 -7.20 -18.59 3.67
C ILE A 193 -8.19 -17.56 4.19
N GLY A 194 -8.52 -17.58 5.49
CA GLY A 194 -9.41 -16.62 6.13
C GLY A 194 -8.92 -15.17 6.02
N TYR A 195 -7.60 -14.96 6.11
CA TYR A 195 -6.98 -13.66 5.87
C TYR A 195 -7.16 -13.19 4.42
N LEU A 196 -6.93 -14.06 3.43
CA LEU A 196 -7.16 -13.73 2.02
C LEU A 196 -8.64 -13.43 1.72
N ILE A 197 -9.58 -14.17 2.32
CA ILE A 197 -11.01 -13.90 2.24
C ILE A 197 -11.32 -12.52 2.86
N SER A 198 -10.73 -12.20 4.01
CA SER A 198 -10.90 -10.89 4.66
C SER A 198 -10.48 -9.73 3.74
N LEU A 199 -9.37 -9.89 3.00
CA LEU A 199 -8.94 -8.92 2.01
C LEU A 199 -9.91 -8.81 0.82
N VAL A 200 -10.51 -9.93 0.36
CA VAL A 200 -11.56 -9.90 -0.66
C VAL A 200 -12.78 -9.13 -0.17
N VAL A 201 -13.25 -9.41 1.04
CA VAL A 201 -14.40 -8.71 1.65
C VAL A 201 -14.11 -7.21 1.74
N SER A 202 -12.91 -6.82 2.19
CA SER A 202 -12.48 -5.41 2.22
C SER A 202 -12.63 -4.72 0.86
N ARG A 203 -12.20 -5.38 -0.23
CA ARG A 203 -12.32 -4.82 -1.58
C ARG A 203 -13.77 -4.73 -2.07
N ILE A 204 -14.63 -5.66 -1.64
CA ILE A 204 -16.06 -5.61 -1.94
C ILE A 204 -16.70 -4.40 -1.25
N ARG A 205 -16.30 -4.09 -0.01
CA ARG A 205 -16.78 -2.91 0.72
C ARG A 205 -16.42 -1.59 0.03
N GLU A 206 -15.24 -1.51 -0.55
CA GLU A 206 -14.84 -0.36 -1.38
C GLU A 206 -15.75 -0.17 -2.59
N TYR A 207 -16.14 -1.25 -3.29
CA TYR A 207 -17.08 -1.13 -4.41
C TYR A 207 -18.48 -0.69 -3.97
N TYR A 208 -18.94 -1.11 -2.78
CA TYR A 208 -20.20 -0.61 -2.23
C TYR A 208 -20.13 0.87 -1.82
N ALA A 209 -18.98 1.32 -1.32
CA ALA A 209 -18.76 2.72 -1.03
C ALA A 209 -18.66 3.57 -2.31
N ASP A 210 -18.05 3.03 -3.38
CA ASP A 210 -18.04 3.65 -4.72
C ASP A 210 -19.46 3.80 -5.29
N GLU A 211 -20.26 2.73 -5.24
CA GLU A 211 -21.64 2.71 -5.70
C GLU A 211 -22.51 3.70 -4.91
N HIS A 212 -22.36 3.73 -3.57
CA HIS A 212 -23.06 4.69 -2.71
C HIS A 212 -22.70 6.13 -3.05
N ALA A 213 -21.44 6.42 -3.39
CA ALA A 213 -21.04 7.75 -3.81
C ALA A 213 -21.74 8.15 -5.11
N GLY A 214 -21.78 7.27 -6.12
CA GLY A 214 -22.48 7.50 -7.38
C GLY A 214 -23.99 7.67 -7.21
N GLU A 215 -24.62 6.91 -6.31
CA GLU A 215 -26.05 7.05 -5.97
C GLU A 215 -26.35 8.39 -5.30
N LEU A 216 -25.52 8.80 -4.34
CA LEU A 216 -25.78 10.00 -3.55
C LEU A 216 -25.57 11.28 -4.37
N THR A 217 -24.53 11.30 -5.21
CA THR A 217 -24.20 12.42 -6.09
C THR A 217 -24.96 12.41 -7.41
N GLU A 218 -25.62 11.29 -7.75
CA GLU A 218 -26.28 11.05 -9.04
C GLU A 218 -25.30 11.23 -10.23
N ASN A 219 -23.99 11.13 -9.95
CA ASN A 219 -22.94 11.33 -10.93
C ASN A 219 -21.69 10.50 -10.57
N PRO A 220 -21.58 9.25 -11.05
CA PRO A 220 -20.42 8.40 -10.78
C PRO A 220 -19.11 8.90 -11.41
N ASN A 221 -19.17 9.75 -12.46
CA ASN A 221 -17.98 10.33 -13.08
C ASN A 221 -17.18 11.22 -12.12
N ALA A 222 -17.86 11.88 -11.18
CA ALA A 222 -17.20 12.74 -10.18
C ALA A 222 -16.23 11.94 -9.29
N LEU A 223 -16.57 10.69 -8.96
CA LEU A 223 -15.65 9.82 -8.21
C LEU A 223 -14.54 9.27 -9.13
N SER A 224 -14.86 8.89 -10.37
CA SER A 224 -13.87 8.40 -11.33
C SER A 224 -12.76 9.42 -11.61
N THR A 225 -13.10 10.68 -11.78
CA THR A 225 -12.14 11.78 -12.00
C THR A 225 -11.34 12.10 -10.74
N ALA A 226 -11.97 12.09 -9.57
CA ALA A 226 -11.27 12.19 -8.29
C ALA A 226 -10.24 11.06 -8.08
N LEU A 227 -10.59 9.81 -8.43
CA LEU A 227 -9.69 8.65 -8.33
C LEU A 227 -8.45 8.81 -9.22
N VAL A 228 -8.57 9.43 -10.40
CA VAL A 228 -7.40 9.70 -11.26
C VAL A 228 -6.42 10.66 -10.56
N LYS A 229 -6.94 11.72 -9.93
CA LYS A 229 -6.12 12.72 -9.23
C LYS A 229 -5.49 12.15 -7.96
N ILE A 230 -6.25 11.39 -7.17
CA ILE A 230 -5.77 10.85 -5.89
C ILE A 230 -4.85 9.64 -6.11
N ALA A 231 -5.27 8.66 -6.91
CA ALA A 231 -4.59 7.37 -6.99
C ALA A 231 -3.39 7.38 -7.95
N TYR A 232 -3.50 8.10 -9.07
CA TYR A 232 -2.39 8.25 -10.01
C TYR A 232 -1.59 9.52 -9.80
N GLY A 233 -2.07 10.45 -8.97
CA GLY A 233 -1.43 11.76 -8.79
C GLY A 233 -1.56 12.66 -10.01
N LEU A 234 -2.42 12.33 -10.99
CA LEU A 234 -2.54 13.10 -12.22
C LEU A 234 -3.50 14.27 -12.01
N LEU A 235 -2.95 15.46 -11.78
CA LEU A 235 -3.72 16.67 -11.51
C LEU A 235 -4.36 17.21 -12.79
N LEU A 236 -5.51 16.66 -13.19
CA LEU A 236 -6.23 17.12 -14.40
C LEU A 236 -6.46 18.63 -14.36
N ASP A 237 -5.80 19.35 -15.26
CA ASP A 237 -5.93 20.80 -15.38
C ASP A 237 -7.24 21.14 -16.12
N THR A 238 -8.36 21.22 -15.41
CA THR A 238 -9.64 21.72 -15.97
C THR A 238 -9.55 23.22 -16.32
N THR A 239 -8.59 23.95 -15.72
CA THR A 239 -8.27 25.34 -16.06
C THR A 239 -7.64 25.47 -17.45
N TYR A 240 -7.03 24.41 -17.99
CA TYR A 240 -6.50 24.42 -19.34
C TYR A 240 -7.61 24.59 -20.40
N GLU A 241 -8.74 23.88 -20.24
CA GLU A 241 -9.88 24.03 -21.16
C GLU A 241 -10.52 25.43 -21.08
N GLU A 242 -10.67 26.00 -19.88
CA GLU A 242 -11.23 27.35 -19.71
C GLU A 242 -10.27 28.44 -20.21
N LYS A 243 -8.97 28.31 -19.94
CA LYS A 243 -7.93 29.21 -20.48
C LYS A 243 -7.80 29.07 -21.99
N GLN A 244 -7.94 27.87 -22.55
CA GLN A 244 -7.97 27.67 -24.01
C GLN A 244 -9.25 28.24 -24.63
N LYS A 245 -10.43 28.04 -24.01
CA LYS A 245 -11.70 28.61 -24.47
C LYS A 245 -11.68 30.14 -24.41
N SER A 246 -11.12 30.73 -23.36
CA SER A 246 -10.96 32.19 -23.22
C SER A 246 -9.88 32.77 -24.12
N ALA A 247 -8.73 32.10 -24.30
CA ALA A 247 -7.70 32.50 -25.27
C ALA A 247 -8.20 32.40 -26.72
N VAL A 248 -8.91 31.33 -27.08
CA VAL A 248 -9.55 31.20 -28.40
C VAL A 248 -10.65 32.26 -28.58
N ARG A 249 -11.40 32.59 -27.53
CA ARG A 249 -12.41 33.67 -27.56
C ARG A 249 -11.76 35.07 -27.69
N ALA A 250 -10.64 35.31 -27.03
CA ALA A 250 -9.85 36.54 -27.16
C ALA A 250 -9.23 36.68 -28.56
N LEU A 251 -8.67 35.60 -29.12
CA LEU A 251 -8.10 35.59 -30.48
C LEU A 251 -9.20 35.76 -31.55
N ARG A 252 -10.40 35.22 -31.33
CA ARG A 252 -11.58 35.51 -32.16
C ARG A 252 -12.00 36.98 -32.06
N GLY A 253 -11.90 37.59 -30.87
CA GLY A 253 -12.13 39.02 -30.66
C GLY A 253 -11.11 39.92 -31.37
N LEU A 254 -9.94 39.40 -31.72
CA LEU A 254 -8.88 40.08 -32.47
C LEU A 254 -8.96 39.85 -34.00
N GLY A 255 -10.02 39.21 -34.51
CA GLY A 255 -10.25 39.04 -35.95
C GLY A 255 -9.44 37.93 -36.62
N ILE A 256 -8.92 36.95 -35.88
CA ILE A 256 -8.30 35.74 -36.45
C ILE A 256 -9.41 34.74 -36.78
N PHE A 257 -9.77 34.63 -38.06
CA PHE A 257 -11.00 33.97 -38.53
C PHE A 257 -10.96 32.44 -38.67
N ASP A 258 -9.83 31.77 -38.40
CA ASP A 258 -9.78 30.30 -38.44
C ASP A 258 -9.88 29.70 -37.02
N PRO A 259 -10.99 29.00 -36.68
CA PRO A 259 -11.13 28.27 -35.42
C PRO A 259 -10.04 27.24 -35.18
N ASN A 260 -9.50 26.62 -36.24
CA ASN A 260 -8.51 25.56 -36.15
C ASN A 260 -7.10 26.15 -35.99
N GLY A 261 -6.75 27.16 -36.78
CA GLY A 261 -5.52 27.94 -36.64
C GLY A 261 -5.41 28.68 -35.28
N ALA A 262 -6.50 29.25 -34.78
CA ALA A 262 -6.53 29.90 -33.46
C ALA A 262 -6.37 28.89 -32.31
N ARG A 263 -6.96 27.70 -32.44
CA ARG A 263 -6.73 26.59 -31.48
C ARG A 263 -5.30 26.10 -31.53
N ALA A 264 -4.72 25.94 -32.72
CA ALA A 264 -3.34 25.52 -32.89
C ALA A 264 -2.38 26.57 -32.31
N PHE A 265 -2.57 27.85 -32.61
CA PHE A 265 -1.76 28.95 -32.10
C PHE A 265 -1.85 29.08 -30.57
N ALA A 266 -3.06 29.08 -29.99
CA ALA A 266 -3.25 29.07 -28.54
C ALA A 266 -2.62 27.83 -27.89
N ALA A 267 -2.72 26.66 -28.53
CA ALA A 267 -2.09 25.43 -28.06
C ALA A 267 -0.55 25.44 -28.16
N THR A 268 0.04 26.32 -28.98
CA THR A 268 1.48 26.45 -29.18
C THR A 268 2.09 27.50 -28.25
N THR A 269 1.41 28.63 -28.01
CA THR A 269 1.85 29.69 -27.06
C THR A 269 1.66 29.28 -25.59
N MET A 270 0.72 28.37 -25.30
CA MET A 270 0.45 27.87 -23.94
C MET A 270 1.20 26.57 -23.59
N SER A 271 2.27 26.23 -24.33
CA SER A 271 3.00 24.96 -24.20
C SER A 271 3.75 24.75 -22.88
N GLY A 272 3.55 25.60 -21.86
CA GLY A 272 4.20 25.55 -20.54
C GLY A 272 3.32 25.07 -19.37
N THR A 273 2.04 24.74 -19.58
CA THR A 273 1.12 24.29 -18.51
C THR A 273 0.43 22.99 -18.91
N GLY A 274 0.52 21.97 -18.04
CA GLY A 274 0.32 20.54 -18.32
C GLY A 274 -0.98 20.16 -19.02
N LYS A 275 -0.86 19.73 -20.28
CA LYS A 275 -1.90 19.01 -21.03
C LYS A 275 -1.99 17.57 -20.51
N TYR A 276 -3.06 17.20 -19.83
CA TYR A 276 -3.39 15.79 -19.59
C TYR A 276 -4.32 15.31 -20.69
N SER A 277 -3.96 14.22 -21.36
CA SER A 277 -4.81 13.59 -22.37
C SER A 277 -5.56 12.41 -21.76
N LYS A 278 -6.75 12.07 -22.26
CA LYS A 278 -7.42 10.79 -21.95
C LYS A 278 -6.47 9.60 -22.15
N GLN A 279 -5.56 9.71 -23.13
CA GLN A 279 -4.52 8.72 -23.41
C GLN A 279 -3.54 8.54 -22.24
N SER A 280 -3.18 9.61 -21.52
CA SER A 280 -2.31 9.54 -20.34
C SER A 280 -2.96 8.78 -19.19
N ILE A 281 -4.25 9.03 -18.93
CA ILE A 281 -5.02 8.29 -17.92
C ILE A 281 -5.09 6.80 -18.30
N GLN A 282 -5.38 6.52 -19.56
CA GLN A 282 -5.42 5.15 -20.09
C GLN A 282 -4.06 4.46 -19.99
N ALA A 283 -2.95 5.17 -20.26
CA ALA A 283 -1.60 4.65 -20.11
C ALA A 283 -1.27 4.30 -18.65
N ALA A 284 -1.61 5.18 -17.71
CA ALA A 284 -1.43 4.93 -16.28
C ALA A 284 -2.26 3.73 -15.81
N ALA A 285 -3.53 3.65 -16.25
CA ALA A 285 -4.44 2.55 -15.94
C ALA A 285 -4.04 1.22 -16.60
N SER A 286 -3.31 1.24 -17.73
CA SER A 286 -2.82 0.03 -18.39
C SER A 286 -1.91 -0.81 -17.48
N TRP A 287 -1.17 -0.18 -16.56
CA TRP A 287 -0.41 -0.94 -15.57
C TRP A 287 -1.34 -1.74 -14.66
N ASP A 288 -2.38 -1.13 -14.12
CA ASP A 288 -3.37 -1.79 -13.25
C ASP A 288 -4.12 -2.92 -13.96
N ILE A 289 -4.46 -2.72 -15.24
CA ILE A 289 -5.27 -3.66 -16.02
C ILE A 289 -4.45 -4.87 -16.48
N PHE A 290 -3.23 -4.64 -16.97
CA PHE A 290 -2.47 -5.64 -17.73
C PHE A 290 -1.20 -6.14 -17.04
N ASN A 291 -0.58 -5.39 -16.14
CA ASN A 291 0.68 -5.81 -15.53
C ASN A 291 0.44 -6.97 -14.53
N PRO A 292 1.12 -8.12 -14.64
CA PRO A 292 0.98 -9.22 -13.70
C PRO A 292 1.27 -8.84 -12.25
N TRP A 293 2.18 -7.88 -12.01
CA TRP A 293 2.45 -7.34 -10.68
C TRP A 293 1.22 -6.69 -10.05
N ALA A 294 0.38 -6.01 -10.82
CA ALA A 294 -0.84 -5.39 -10.31
C ALA A 294 -1.80 -6.45 -9.72
N ARG A 295 -1.95 -7.60 -10.41
CA ARG A 295 -2.75 -8.74 -9.92
C ARG A 295 -2.14 -9.36 -8.66
N TYR A 296 -0.81 -9.55 -8.65
CA TYR A 296 -0.11 -10.06 -7.47
C TYR A 296 -0.34 -9.16 -6.24
N TYR A 297 -0.20 -7.84 -6.39
CA TYR A 297 -0.45 -6.91 -5.28
C TYR A 297 -1.89 -6.88 -4.83
N GLN A 298 -2.84 -6.95 -5.77
CA GLN A 298 -4.25 -6.89 -5.42
C GLN A 298 -4.66 -8.06 -4.51
N ILE A 299 -4.08 -9.25 -4.66
CA ILE A 299 -4.36 -10.41 -3.79
C ILE A 299 -4.10 -10.06 -2.32
N PHE A 300 -3.02 -9.33 -2.05
CA PHE A 300 -2.58 -8.95 -0.71
C PHE A 300 -3.00 -7.52 -0.29
N SER A 301 -3.98 -6.92 -0.98
CA SER A 301 -4.43 -5.54 -0.75
C SER A 301 -5.86 -5.48 -0.20
N THR A 302 -6.11 -4.55 0.73
CA THR A 302 -7.45 -4.21 1.24
C THR A 302 -8.27 -3.38 0.24
N HIS A 303 -7.59 -2.65 -0.65
CA HIS A 303 -8.23 -1.82 -1.67
C HIS A 303 -8.10 -2.45 -3.06
N PRO A 304 -9.15 -2.36 -3.91
CA PRO A 304 -9.05 -2.75 -5.30
C PRO A 304 -8.19 -1.75 -6.09
N LEU A 305 -7.72 -2.17 -7.25
CA LEU A 305 -6.93 -1.30 -8.13
C LEU A 305 -7.80 -0.14 -8.65
N PRO A 306 -7.28 1.10 -8.70
CA PRO A 306 -8.00 2.27 -9.19
C PRO A 306 -8.70 2.06 -10.53
N ALA A 307 -8.03 1.46 -11.52
CA ALA A 307 -8.66 1.17 -12.82
C ALA A 307 -9.89 0.26 -12.73
N LYS A 308 -9.93 -0.68 -11.78
CA LYS A 308 -11.09 -1.57 -11.58
C LYS A 308 -12.26 -0.85 -10.92
N ARG A 309 -11.99 0.08 -9.99
CA ARG A 309 -13.00 0.96 -9.38
C ARG A 309 -13.65 1.84 -10.44
N ILE A 310 -12.84 2.52 -11.25
CA ILE A 310 -13.32 3.35 -12.38
C ILE A 310 -14.15 2.51 -13.35
N LYS A 311 -13.72 1.28 -13.69
CA LYS A 311 -14.52 0.40 -14.57
C LYS A 311 -15.89 0.03 -13.97
N ARG A 312 -15.99 -0.15 -12.65
CA ARG A 312 -17.27 -0.43 -11.97
C ARG A 312 -18.17 0.82 -11.99
N LEU A 313 -17.60 2.00 -11.72
CA LEU A 313 -18.30 3.29 -11.81
C LEU A 313 -18.79 3.57 -13.23
N ASN A 314 -18.04 3.19 -14.27
CA ASN A 314 -18.50 3.29 -15.65
C ASN A 314 -19.75 2.44 -15.92
N GLY A 315 -19.83 1.24 -15.32
CA GLY A 315 -21.05 0.43 -15.38
C GLY A 315 -22.24 1.11 -14.70
N GLN A 316 -22.02 1.81 -13.59
CA GLN A 316 -23.05 2.62 -12.95
C GLN A 316 -23.47 3.82 -13.82
N CYS A 317 -22.52 4.46 -14.52
CA CYS A 317 -22.84 5.49 -15.51
C CYS A 317 -23.76 4.94 -16.62
N GLU A 318 -23.47 3.74 -17.15
CA GLU A 318 -24.29 3.08 -18.17
C GLU A 318 -25.72 2.82 -17.68
N GLU A 319 -25.88 2.35 -16.42
CA GLU A 319 -27.19 2.15 -15.79
C GLU A 319 -27.97 3.47 -15.65
N TYR A 320 -27.29 4.59 -15.43
CA TYR A 320 -27.91 5.92 -15.28
C TYR A 320 -28.08 6.65 -16.62
N GLY A 321 -27.65 6.06 -17.74
CA GLY A 321 -27.66 6.74 -19.05
C GLY A 321 -26.65 7.89 -19.17
N ILE A 322 -25.61 7.91 -18.31
CA ILE A 322 -24.55 8.90 -18.29
C ILE A 322 -23.35 8.38 -19.11
N ILE A 323 -22.74 9.24 -19.93
CA ILE A 323 -21.53 8.87 -20.67
C ILE A 323 -20.33 8.84 -19.71
N PRO A 324 -19.57 7.73 -19.61
CA PRO A 324 -18.35 7.70 -18.81
C PRO A 324 -17.30 8.71 -19.29
N GLU A 325 -16.78 9.55 -18.40
CA GLU A 325 -15.75 10.54 -18.74
C GLU A 325 -14.38 9.90 -19.00
N ILE A 326 -14.09 8.81 -18.26
CA ILE A 326 -12.85 8.04 -18.34
C ILE A 326 -13.19 6.65 -18.86
N ASP A 327 -12.77 6.35 -20.09
CA ASP A 327 -12.84 5.01 -20.66
C ASP A 327 -11.44 4.42 -20.83
N PHE A 328 -11.36 3.09 -20.92
CA PHE A 328 -10.10 2.35 -21.11
C PHE A 328 -10.02 1.67 -22.49
N SER A 329 -10.74 2.19 -23.49
CA SER A 329 -10.83 1.56 -24.82
C SER A 329 -9.47 1.39 -25.51
N ASN A 330 -8.57 2.40 -25.43
CA ASN A 330 -7.24 2.32 -26.03
C ASN A 330 -6.17 1.74 -25.10
N ALA A 331 -6.50 1.41 -23.84
CA ALA A 331 -5.52 0.93 -22.86
C ALA A 331 -4.74 -0.29 -23.37
N ARG A 332 -5.43 -1.22 -24.06
CA ARG A 332 -4.80 -2.40 -24.67
C ARG A 332 -3.79 -2.02 -25.75
N LYS A 333 -4.16 -1.11 -26.66
CA LYS A 333 -3.28 -0.64 -27.73
C LYS A 333 -2.03 0.03 -27.15
N ILE A 334 -2.19 0.93 -26.19
CA ILE A 334 -1.08 1.59 -25.49
C ILE A 334 -0.16 0.57 -24.84
N LYS A 335 -0.74 -0.45 -24.19
CA LYS A 335 0.04 -1.53 -23.59
C LYS A 335 0.83 -2.32 -24.61
N GLU A 336 0.24 -2.65 -25.76
CA GLU A 336 0.92 -3.40 -26.83
C GLU A 336 2.04 -2.57 -27.47
N GLU A 337 1.87 -1.26 -27.61
CA GLU A 337 2.90 -0.34 -28.10
C GLU A 337 4.09 -0.21 -27.14
N GLN A 338 3.85 -0.03 -25.84
CA GLN A 338 4.94 0.12 -24.85
C GLN A 338 5.58 -1.21 -24.45
N ALA A 339 4.76 -2.24 -24.22
CA ALA A 339 5.14 -3.46 -23.54
C ALA A 339 4.99 -4.75 -24.37
N GLY A 340 4.60 -4.64 -25.65
CA GLY A 340 4.37 -5.80 -26.50
C GLY A 340 3.15 -6.62 -26.10
N LYS A 341 3.00 -7.82 -26.66
CA LYS A 341 1.82 -8.68 -26.43
C LYS A 341 1.77 -9.29 -25.02
N SER A 342 2.91 -9.65 -24.45
CA SER A 342 3.03 -10.28 -23.13
C SER A 342 3.99 -9.51 -22.24
N MET A 343 3.72 -9.50 -20.93
CA MET A 343 4.63 -9.00 -19.89
C MET A 343 5.07 -10.13 -18.94
N MET A 344 4.74 -11.38 -19.28
CA MET A 344 4.97 -12.51 -18.39
C MET A 344 6.46 -12.83 -18.26
N ASP A 345 7.23 -12.66 -19.32
CA ASP A 345 8.67 -12.96 -19.33
C ASP A 345 9.42 -12.04 -18.36
N GLU A 346 9.13 -10.73 -18.43
CA GLU A 346 9.67 -9.73 -17.49
C GLU A 346 9.20 -10.01 -16.06
N PHE A 347 7.94 -10.40 -15.88
CA PHE A 347 7.40 -10.75 -14.57
C PHE A 347 8.08 -11.97 -13.95
N LEU A 348 8.32 -13.04 -14.72
CA LEU A 348 8.98 -14.26 -14.23
C LEU A 348 10.43 -13.99 -13.83
N VAL A 349 11.16 -13.20 -14.64
CA VAL A 349 12.51 -12.75 -14.28
C VAL A 349 12.46 -11.94 -12.99
N ASP A 350 11.50 -11.02 -12.88
CA ASP A 350 11.37 -10.20 -11.69
C ASP A 350 11.08 -11.08 -10.45
N VAL A 351 10.11 -11.99 -10.53
CA VAL A 351 9.78 -12.94 -9.45
C VAL A 351 11.01 -13.76 -9.05
N ALA A 352 11.73 -14.33 -10.01
CA ALA A 352 12.94 -15.09 -9.74
C ALA A 352 13.96 -14.25 -8.95
N VAL A 353 14.28 -13.05 -9.43
CA VAL A 353 15.23 -12.14 -8.76
C VAL A 353 14.74 -11.71 -7.37
N LYS A 354 13.45 -11.43 -7.21
CA LYS A 354 12.87 -10.95 -5.95
C LYS A 354 12.93 -12.02 -4.86
N PHE A 355 12.60 -13.26 -5.21
CA PHE A 355 12.39 -14.35 -4.27
C PHE A 355 13.57 -15.32 -4.15
N LEU A 356 14.56 -15.30 -5.05
CA LEU A 356 15.72 -16.21 -5.03
C LEU A 356 16.37 -16.36 -3.63
N PRO A 357 16.74 -15.28 -2.90
CA PRO A 357 17.33 -15.43 -1.57
C PRO A 357 16.39 -16.13 -0.57
N ILE A 358 15.09 -15.83 -0.65
CA ILE A 358 14.08 -16.40 0.24
C ILE A 358 13.84 -17.87 -0.08
N LEU A 359 13.79 -18.24 -1.36
CA LEU A 359 13.59 -19.63 -1.79
C LEU A 359 14.77 -20.51 -1.36
N ILE A 360 16.01 -20.01 -1.49
CA ILE A 360 17.20 -20.72 -0.97
C ILE A 360 17.06 -20.93 0.54
N PHE A 361 16.71 -19.88 1.28
CA PHE A 361 16.53 -19.98 2.73
C PHE A 361 15.44 -20.99 3.13
N ILE A 362 14.29 -20.97 2.44
CA ILE A 362 13.20 -21.94 2.65
C ILE A 362 13.66 -23.37 2.35
N ALA A 363 14.44 -23.58 1.28
CA ALA A 363 14.99 -24.89 0.95
C ALA A 363 15.92 -25.41 2.06
N LEU A 364 16.78 -24.56 2.62
CA LEU A 364 17.67 -24.93 3.75
C LEU A 364 16.87 -25.28 5.00
N ILE A 365 15.81 -24.53 5.31
CA ILE A 365 14.89 -24.88 6.40
C ILE A 365 14.23 -26.23 6.11
N GLY A 366 13.77 -26.47 4.88
CA GLY A 366 13.18 -27.75 4.46
C GLY A 366 14.13 -28.92 4.71
N LEU A 367 15.39 -28.82 4.29
CA LEU A 367 16.42 -29.84 4.54
C LEU A 367 16.65 -30.06 6.05
N THR A 368 16.65 -28.99 6.84
CA THR A 368 16.80 -29.05 8.30
C THR A 368 15.62 -29.75 8.97
N ILE A 369 14.40 -29.45 8.51
CA ILE A 369 13.19 -30.12 8.97
C ILE A 369 13.27 -31.60 8.60
N THR A 370 13.57 -31.95 7.35
CA THR A 370 13.72 -33.36 6.92
C THR A 370 14.75 -34.10 7.78
N TRP A 371 15.88 -33.47 8.10
CA TRP A 371 16.89 -34.03 8.98
C TRP A 371 16.35 -34.30 10.40
N ILE A 372 15.70 -33.31 11.03
CA ILE A 372 15.13 -33.43 12.39
C ILE A 372 14.09 -34.57 12.44
N PHE A 373 13.17 -34.61 11.48
CA PHE A 373 12.13 -35.62 11.42
C PHE A 373 12.67 -37.01 11.04
N GLY A 374 13.72 -37.05 10.21
CA GLY A 374 14.44 -38.29 9.89
C GLY A 374 15.18 -38.89 11.08
N ALA A 375 15.88 -38.05 11.86
CA ALA A 375 16.52 -38.47 13.11
C ALA A 375 15.51 -38.97 14.15
N ALA A 376 14.28 -38.47 14.12
CA ALA A 376 13.17 -38.94 14.95
C ALA A 376 12.48 -40.22 14.43
N GLY A 377 12.93 -40.79 13.31
CA GLY A 377 12.34 -41.98 12.68
C GLY A 377 11.00 -41.75 11.99
N LEU A 378 10.59 -40.49 11.78
CA LEU A 378 9.30 -40.11 11.20
C LEU A 378 9.34 -40.03 9.66
N ILE A 379 10.54 -39.85 9.08
CA ILE A 379 10.76 -39.75 7.63
C ILE A 379 12.00 -40.59 7.29
N THR A 380 11.88 -41.56 6.37
CA THR A 380 13.00 -42.44 5.98
C THR A 380 13.80 -41.93 4.78
N VAL A 381 13.29 -40.90 4.10
CA VAL A 381 13.89 -40.32 2.89
C VAL A 381 15.06 -39.39 3.27
N LEU A 382 16.21 -39.52 2.59
CA LEU A 382 17.41 -38.67 2.72
C LEU A 382 18.14 -38.71 4.09
N VAL A 383 17.78 -39.63 5.00
CA VAL A 383 18.39 -39.70 6.35
C VAL A 383 19.88 -40.01 6.31
N ASN A 384 20.31 -40.89 5.39
CA ASN A 384 21.73 -41.29 5.28
C ASN A 384 22.61 -40.17 4.68
N THR A 385 22.03 -39.24 3.94
CA THR A 385 22.75 -38.11 3.31
C THR A 385 22.72 -36.85 4.15
N LEU A 386 21.70 -36.64 4.99
CA LEU A 386 21.61 -35.52 5.91
C LEU A 386 22.29 -35.86 7.23
N THR A 387 23.62 -35.85 7.29
CA THR A 387 24.34 -35.86 8.57
C THR A 387 24.41 -34.43 9.13
N LEU A 388 24.67 -34.25 10.43
CA LEU A 388 24.88 -32.92 11.01
C LEU A 388 26.01 -32.17 10.27
N SER A 389 27.07 -32.88 9.89
CA SER A 389 28.16 -32.37 9.07
C SER A 389 27.67 -31.82 7.72
N ASN A 390 26.94 -32.63 6.95
CA ASN A 390 26.41 -32.21 5.65
C ASN A 390 25.39 -31.08 5.76
N LEU A 391 24.58 -31.06 6.83
CA LEU A 391 23.63 -29.99 7.08
C LEU A 391 24.34 -28.65 7.32
N LEU A 392 25.40 -28.67 8.14
CA LEU A 392 26.18 -27.47 8.46
C LEU A 392 26.91 -26.94 7.21
N LEU A 393 27.41 -27.84 6.36
CA LEU A 393 27.95 -27.49 5.04
C LEU A 393 26.88 -26.91 4.10
N PHE A 394 25.68 -27.49 4.04
CA PHE A 394 24.59 -26.95 3.22
C PHE A 394 24.15 -25.56 3.69
N TRP A 395 24.09 -25.31 4.99
CA TRP A 395 23.84 -23.97 5.51
C TRP A 395 24.96 -23.01 5.16
N ALA A 396 26.23 -23.43 5.27
CA ALA A 396 27.36 -22.61 4.87
C ALA A 396 27.26 -22.17 3.39
N ILE A 397 27.13 -23.14 2.47
CA ILE A 397 26.94 -22.89 1.03
C ILE A 397 25.67 -22.08 0.78
N GLY A 398 24.59 -22.41 1.49
CA GLY A 398 23.30 -21.74 1.39
C GLY A 398 23.39 -20.25 1.71
N PHE A 399 24.10 -19.87 2.77
CA PHE A 399 24.33 -18.46 3.12
C PHE A 399 25.19 -17.72 2.08
N TYR A 400 26.16 -18.39 1.44
CA TYR A 400 26.85 -17.82 0.27
C TYR A 400 25.89 -17.57 -0.90
N LEU A 401 25.04 -18.54 -1.23
CA LEU A 401 24.05 -18.39 -2.31
C LEU A 401 23.00 -17.31 -1.99
N ILE A 402 22.57 -17.20 -0.72
CA ILE A 402 21.69 -16.12 -0.25
C ILE A 402 22.38 -14.76 -0.42
N GLY A 403 23.63 -14.63 0.06
CA GLY A 403 24.41 -13.40 -0.09
C GLY A 403 24.54 -12.98 -1.56
N PHE A 404 24.88 -13.93 -2.44
CA PHE A 404 24.96 -13.71 -3.88
C PHE A 404 23.60 -13.30 -4.48
N GLY A 405 22.53 -14.00 -4.11
CA GLY A 405 21.17 -13.67 -4.55
C GLY A 405 20.74 -12.26 -4.12
N VAL A 406 21.10 -11.84 -2.90
CA VAL A 406 20.85 -10.47 -2.42
C VAL A 406 21.64 -9.45 -3.23
N LEU A 407 22.90 -9.73 -3.60
CA LEU A 407 23.69 -8.86 -4.48
C LEU A 407 23.07 -8.72 -5.87
N VAL A 408 22.68 -9.84 -6.50
CA VAL A 408 22.02 -9.85 -7.82
C VAL A 408 20.74 -9.02 -7.76
N LYS A 409 19.89 -9.27 -6.75
CA LYS A 409 18.67 -8.48 -6.51
C LYS A 409 18.96 -7.01 -6.32
N THR A 410 19.96 -6.66 -5.52
CA THR A 410 20.35 -5.28 -5.25
C THR A 410 20.80 -4.58 -6.55
N LYS A 411 21.66 -5.21 -7.34
CA LYS A 411 22.12 -4.66 -8.64
C LYS A 411 20.98 -4.51 -9.64
N PHE A 412 20.02 -5.44 -9.64
CA PHE A 412 18.83 -5.38 -10.49
C PHE A 412 17.88 -4.23 -10.12
N MET A 413 17.70 -4.00 -8.81
CA MET A 413 16.80 -2.96 -8.28
C MET A 413 17.39 -1.54 -8.33
N TYR A 414 18.69 -1.39 -8.10
CA TYR A 414 19.33 -0.07 -7.96
C TYR A 414 20.19 0.24 -9.19
N LYS A 415 19.52 0.44 -10.33
CA LYS A 415 20.17 0.79 -11.60
C LYS A 415 20.81 2.18 -11.55
N SER A 416 21.88 2.37 -12.31
CA SER A 416 22.49 3.67 -12.59
C SER A 416 21.87 4.33 -13.83
N GLY A 417 22.27 5.56 -14.15
CA GLY A 417 21.74 6.32 -15.30
C GLY A 417 20.52 7.14 -14.92
N PHE A 418 20.69 8.08 -13.99
CA PHE A 418 19.58 8.90 -13.51
C PHE A 418 19.30 10.03 -14.50
N GLU A 419 18.12 9.99 -15.11
CA GLU A 419 17.68 11.01 -16.07
C GLU A 419 16.58 11.90 -15.47
N PRO A 420 16.51 13.19 -15.85
CA PRO A 420 15.38 14.05 -15.53
C PRO A 420 14.06 13.43 -16.01
N GLN A 421 13.07 13.33 -15.13
CA GLN A 421 11.71 12.89 -15.47
C GLN A 421 10.67 13.70 -14.69
N ASN A 422 9.43 13.68 -15.15
CA ASN A 422 8.27 14.22 -14.45
C ASN A 422 7.34 13.09 -13.99
N VAL A 423 6.36 13.41 -13.13
CA VAL A 423 5.39 12.46 -12.59
C VAL A 423 4.63 11.75 -13.71
N LEU A 424 4.17 12.49 -14.72
CA LEU A 424 3.37 11.96 -15.82
C LEU A 424 4.11 10.87 -16.60
N ASP A 425 5.35 11.12 -17.00
CA ASP A 425 6.16 10.18 -17.79
C ASP A 425 6.42 8.88 -17.00
N LEU A 426 6.66 9.01 -15.69
CA LEU A 426 6.85 7.87 -14.80
C LEU A 426 5.55 7.08 -14.59
N VAL A 427 4.44 7.77 -14.33
CA VAL A 427 3.14 7.16 -14.03
C VAL A 427 2.53 6.48 -15.24
N THR A 428 2.80 6.97 -16.45
CA THR A 428 2.31 6.40 -17.72
C THR A 428 3.18 5.28 -18.28
N ASN A 429 4.35 5.03 -17.67
CA ASN A 429 5.22 3.92 -18.06
C ASN A 429 4.68 2.60 -17.53
N ILE A 430 4.42 1.64 -18.43
CA ILE A 430 3.87 0.33 -18.09
C ILE A 430 4.97 -0.69 -17.74
N LYS A 431 6.17 -0.53 -18.31
CA LYS A 431 7.33 -1.45 -18.16
C LYS A 431 8.13 -1.19 -16.88
N VAL A 432 7.40 -1.12 -15.77
CA VAL A 432 7.95 -0.86 -14.44
C VAL A 432 7.36 -1.86 -13.45
N SER A 433 8.14 -2.20 -12.44
CA SER A 433 7.71 -3.09 -11.38
C SER A 433 8.29 -2.66 -10.02
N PRO A 434 7.95 -3.37 -8.93
CA PRO A 434 8.52 -3.09 -7.62
C PRO A 434 10.02 -3.30 -7.56
N ILE A 435 10.60 -4.05 -8.50
CA ILE A 435 12.04 -4.35 -8.51
C ILE A 435 12.71 -3.93 -9.82
N ARG A 436 11.96 -3.82 -10.91
CA ARG A 436 12.41 -3.24 -12.18
C ARG A 436 12.13 -1.75 -12.12
N THR A 437 13.13 -1.02 -11.65
CA THR A 437 13.01 0.41 -11.35
C THR A 437 13.45 1.28 -12.52
N ILE A 438 13.00 2.54 -12.49
CA ILE A 438 13.47 3.60 -13.39
C ILE A 438 14.31 4.59 -12.55
N PRO A 439 15.64 4.65 -12.73
CA PRO A 439 16.47 5.65 -12.07
C PRO A 439 16.14 7.04 -12.61
N THR A 440 15.83 7.99 -11.72
CA THR A 440 15.34 9.30 -12.12
C THR A 440 15.84 10.43 -11.23
N LEU A 441 15.98 11.61 -11.82
CA LEU A 441 16.07 12.90 -11.16
C LEU A 441 14.71 13.59 -11.30
N MET A 442 14.05 13.82 -10.17
CA MET A 442 12.79 14.55 -10.10
C MET A 442 12.98 15.87 -9.39
N GLU A 443 12.30 16.90 -9.84
CA GLU A 443 12.23 18.19 -9.17
C GLU A 443 10.80 18.55 -8.87
N GLY A 444 10.56 19.16 -7.72
CA GLY A 444 9.23 19.57 -7.33
C GLY A 444 9.17 20.11 -5.92
N ARG A 445 7.97 20.51 -5.50
CA ARG A 445 7.72 21.01 -4.16
C ARG A 445 7.22 19.88 -3.27
N VAL A 446 7.79 19.74 -2.08
CA VAL A 446 7.24 18.84 -1.06
C VAL A 446 5.99 19.50 -0.47
N ILE A 447 4.82 18.90 -0.68
CA ILE A 447 3.54 19.52 -0.28
C ILE A 447 3.02 19.00 1.06
N GLY A 448 3.57 17.89 1.55
CA GLY A 448 3.04 17.25 2.75
C GLY A 448 3.70 15.92 3.07
N ARG A 449 3.09 15.19 4.00
CA ARG A 449 3.50 13.83 4.40
C ARG A 449 2.83 12.77 3.53
N GLY A 450 3.48 11.61 3.40
CA GLY A 450 2.93 10.45 2.71
C GLY A 450 1.66 9.89 3.37
N MET A 451 1.56 9.99 4.70
CA MET A 451 0.32 9.79 5.47
C MET A 451 -0.08 11.13 6.11
N PRO A 452 -1.11 11.82 5.59
CA PRO A 452 -1.50 13.15 6.05
C PRO A 452 -1.79 13.19 7.55
N GLY A 453 -1.22 14.16 8.25
CA GLY A 453 -1.45 14.37 9.68
C GLY A 453 -0.77 13.36 10.62
N TYR A 454 -0.20 12.26 10.11
CA TYR A 454 0.50 11.28 10.94
C TYR A 454 1.86 11.82 11.41
N TYR A 455 2.03 12.02 12.72
CA TYR A 455 3.25 12.62 13.29
C TYR A 455 4.53 11.83 13.03
N PHE A 456 4.41 10.50 12.96
CA PHE A 456 5.56 9.59 12.88
C PHE A 456 5.83 9.08 11.46
N GLY A 457 5.16 9.63 10.45
CA GLY A 457 5.40 9.26 9.05
C GLY A 457 6.65 9.94 8.49
N GLU A 458 7.60 9.15 8.04
CA GLU A 458 8.85 9.53 7.38
C GLU A 458 8.66 9.94 5.92
N ASP A 459 7.60 9.41 5.31
CA ASP A 459 7.35 9.57 3.89
C ASP A 459 6.77 10.94 3.56
N LEU A 460 7.05 11.38 2.33
CA LEU A 460 6.72 12.71 1.83
C LEU A 460 5.84 12.59 0.59
N TYR A 461 5.24 13.71 0.21
CA TYR A 461 4.51 13.83 -1.04
C TYR A 461 5.07 15.01 -1.84
N LEU A 462 5.44 14.75 -3.09
CA LEU A 462 6.03 15.72 -4.01
C LEU A 462 4.99 16.13 -5.05
N GLN A 463 4.93 17.42 -5.35
CA GLN A 463 4.22 17.97 -6.51
C GLN A 463 5.23 18.52 -7.51
N ASP A 464 5.16 18.06 -8.75
CA ASP A 464 5.80 18.73 -9.88
C ASP A 464 4.75 19.45 -10.75
N ASN A 465 5.16 19.90 -11.94
CA ASN A 465 4.27 20.56 -12.90
C ASN A 465 3.26 19.61 -13.58
N THR A 466 3.43 18.30 -13.43
CA THR A 466 2.63 17.25 -14.07
C THR A 466 1.86 16.35 -13.10
N GLY A 467 2.05 16.48 -11.80
CA GLY A 467 1.25 15.71 -10.86
C GLY A 467 1.86 15.60 -9.47
N LEU A 468 1.36 14.60 -8.76
CA LEU A 468 1.74 14.27 -7.40
C LEU A 468 2.39 12.88 -7.35
N MET A 469 3.40 12.74 -6.51
CA MET A 469 4.07 11.45 -6.31
C MET A 469 4.43 11.23 -4.85
N TYR A 470 4.17 10.01 -4.39
CA TYR A 470 4.63 9.54 -3.09
C TYR A 470 6.14 9.36 -3.09
N ILE A 471 6.80 9.88 -2.05
CA ILE A 471 8.23 9.80 -1.86
C ILE A 471 8.51 8.88 -0.67
N ASP A 472 9.13 7.73 -0.96
CA ASP A 472 9.52 6.73 0.03
C ASP A 472 10.94 7.03 0.53
N TYR A 473 11.03 7.55 1.76
CA TYR A 473 12.32 7.84 2.41
C TYR A 473 12.73 6.73 3.38
N ARG A 474 12.03 5.60 3.42
CA ARG A 474 12.34 4.56 4.41
C ARG A 474 13.78 4.06 4.28
N PHE A 475 14.49 4.08 5.41
CA PHE A 475 15.78 3.44 5.60
C PHE A 475 15.62 1.91 5.65
N GLY A 476 14.47 1.45 6.15
CA GLY A 476 14.12 0.02 6.28
C GLY A 476 14.14 -0.49 7.72
N TRP A 477 14.52 0.35 8.70
CA TRP A 477 14.46 0.08 10.13
C TRP A 477 13.58 1.11 10.81
N SER A 478 12.45 0.65 11.36
CA SER A 478 11.38 1.53 11.85
C SER A 478 11.83 2.54 12.90
N ILE A 479 12.86 2.24 13.70
CA ILE A 479 13.36 3.18 14.71
C ILE A 479 14.13 4.35 14.09
N ILE A 480 14.89 4.11 13.03
CA ILE A 480 15.63 5.16 12.31
C ILE A 480 14.64 6.02 11.52
N ASP A 481 13.66 5.35 10.87
CA ASP A 481 12.58 6.01 10.14
C ASP A 481 11.79 6.96 11.06
N PHE A 482 11.47 6.51 12.28
CA PHE A 482 10.82 7.32 13.31
C PHE A 482 11.59 8.60 13.67
N PHE A 483 12.91 8.51 13.92
CA PHE A 483 13.72 9.70 14.23
C PHE A 483 13.80 10.66 13.03
N PHE A 484 13.89 10.13 11.81
CA PHE A 484 13.83 10.95 10.60
C PHE A 484 12.50 11.69 10.49
N ALA A 485 11.38 10.99 10.70
CA ALA A 485 10.02 11.52 10.60
C ALA A 485 9.76 12.71 11.53
N ILE A 486 10.35 12.70 12.74
CA ILE A 486 10.17 13.76 13.73
C ILE A 486 11.10 14.94 13.45
N VAL A 487 12.36 14.69 13.09
CA VAL A 487 13.40 15.72 13.06
C VAL A 487 13.53 16.42 11.70
N ARG A 488 13.29 15.70 10.59
CA ARG A 488 13.65 16.17 9.24
C ARG A 488 12.46 16.44 8.33
N VAL A 489 11.39 15.65 8.41
CA VAL A 489 10.21 15.82 7.54
C VAL A 489 9.61 17.23 7.62
N LYS A 490 9.41 17.78 8.83
CA LYS A 490 8.88 19.14 9.02
C LYS A 490 9.73 20.23 8.34
N LYS A 491 11.03 19.98 8.13
CA LYS A 491 11.95 20.94 7.50
C LYS A 491 11.89 20.89 5.97
N LEU A 492 11.39 19.78 5.41
CA LEU A 492 11.30 19.57 3.96
C LEU A 492 9.94 20.00 3.40
N VAL A 493 8.86 19.85 4.18
CA VAL A 493 7.52 20.27 3.76
C VAL A 493 7.51 21.77 3.43
N GLY A 494 6.98 22.10 2.25
CA GLY A 494 6.90 23.45 1.69
C GLY A 494 8.08 23.84 0.80
N GLN A 495 9.21 23.12 0.84
CA GLN A 495 10.42 23.43 0.08
C GLN A 495 10.39 22.82 -1.33
N TYR A 496 11.03 23.51 -2.27
CA TYR A 496 11.38 22.92 -3.56
C TYR A 496 12.65 22.07 -3.40
N VAL A 497 12.63 20.87 -3.99
CA VAL A 497 13.68 19.87 -3.83
C VAL A 497 13.98 19.19 -5.15
N ARG A 498 15.24 18.77 -5.30
CA ARG A 498 15.69 17.83 -6.32
C ARG A 498 15.90 16.47 -5.66
N ILE A 499 15.16 15.47 -6.12
CA ILE A 499 15.22 14.10 -5.62
C ILE A 499 15.90 13.23 -6.66
N LYS A 500 16.98 12.58 -6.24
CA LYS A 500 17.60 11.48 -6.96
C LYS A 500 17.08 10.18 -6.36
N GLY A 501 16.57 9.29 -7.20
CA GLY A 501 15.98 8.05 -6.70
C GLY A 501 15.58 7.06 -7.78
N TRP A 502 14.83 6.04 -7.35
CA TRP A 502 14.34 4.98 -8.21
C TRP A 502 12.82 4.94 -8.17
N TYR A 503 12.19 5.25 -9.30
CA TYR A 503 10.75 5.11 -9.44
C TYR A 503 10.38 3.63 -9.46
N ARG A 504 9.37 3.30 -8.67
CA ARG A 504 8.82 1.95 -8.50
C ARG A 504 7.30 2.01 -8.65
N ARG A 505 6.75 0.92 -9.16
CA ARG A 505 5.30 0.78 -9.31
C ARG A 505 4.74 -0.32 -8.44
N GLY A 506 3.79 0.07 -7.59
CA GLY A 506 2.83 -0.80 -6.92
C GLY A 506 1.41 -0.24 -7.14
N PRO A 507 0.43 -0.65 -6.34
CA PRO A 507 -0.92 -0.06 -6.37
C PRO A 507 -0.93 1.46 -6.23
N SER A 508 -0.01 2.00 -5.41
CA SER A 508 0.33 3.42 -5.37
C SER A 508 1.74 3.59 -5.96
N PRO A 509 1.94 4.43 -6.99
CA PRO A 509 3.27 4.75 -7.52
C PRO A 509 4.11 5.52 -6.49
N TYR A 510 5.41 5.25 -6.45
CA TYR A 510 6.31 5.96 -5.55
C TYR A 510 7.74 6.09 -6.09
N LEU A 511 8.42 7.12 -5.63
CA LEU A 511 9.85 7.34 -5.83
C LEU A 511 10.60 6.97 -4.56
N GLN A 512 11.40 5.91 -4.62
CA GLN A 512 12.30 5.57 -3.53
C GLN A 512 13.54 6.47 -3.58
N VAL A 513 13.80 7.16 -2.48
CA VAL A 513 14.86 8.17 -2.40
C VAL A 513 16.25 7.55 -2.26
N ASP A 514 17.20 8.07 -3.03
CA ASP A 514 18.65 7.95 -2.78
C ASP A 514 19.15 9.22 -2.06
N THR A 515 18.87 10.39 -2.64
CA THR A 515 19.28 11.69 -2.11
C THR A 515 18.21 12.75 -2.38
N ILE A 516 17.94 13.62 -1.40
CA ILE A 516 17.16 14.85 -1.56
C ILE A 516 18.10 16.04 -1.41
N GLU A 517 18.08 16.95 -2.38
CA GLU A 517 18.80 18.22 -2.33
C GLU A 517 17.78 19.36 -2.27
N THR A 518 17.90 20.23 -1.28
CA THR A 518 17.06 21.43 -1.15
C THR A 518 17.68 22.60 -1.92
N GLU A 519 16.89 23.62 -2.26
CA GLU A 519 17.40 24.87 -2.86
C GLU A 519 18.51 25.53 -2.03
N THR A 520 18.47 25.38 -0.70
CA THR A 520 19.50 25.90 0.22
C THR A 520 20.84 25.14 0.16
N GLY A 521 20.97 24.15 -0.74
CA GLY A 521 22.16 23.31 -0.89
C GLY A 521 22.28 22.19 0.16
N ARG A 522 21.34 22.07 1.10
CA ARG A 522 21.33 20.96 2.08
C ARG A 522 21.00 19.65 1.38
N ARG A 523 21.76 18.61 1.69
CA ARG A 523 21.61 17.25 1.16
C ARG A 523 21.20 16.25 2.23
N PHE A 524 20.18 15.46 1.93
CA PHE A 524 19.68 14.38 2.78
C PHE A 524 19.85 13.06 2.04
N ARG A 525 20.69 12.16 2.58
CA ARG A 525 20.97 10.85 1.98
C ARG A 525 20.15 9.76 2.65
N ASN A 526 19.62 8.85 1.84
CA ASN A 526 19.00 7.60 2.29
C ASN A 526 20.00 6.45 2.06
N TYR A 527 20.16 5.60 3.08
CA TYR A 527 21.10 4.48 3.07
C TYR A 527 20.44 3.10 2.93
N ALA A 528 19.15 3.03 2.58
CA ALA A 528 18.42 1.77 2.39
C ALA A 528 19.11 0.81 1.41
N LYS A 529 19.64 1.33 0.29
CA LYS A 529 20.46 0.57 -0.66
C LYS A 529 21.74 0.02 -0.02
N HIS A 530 22.40 0.79 0.84
CA HIS A 530 23.62 0.34 1.52
C HIS A 530 23.32 -0.79 2.52
N MET A 531 22.14 -0.75 3.15
CA MET A 531 21.69 -1.83 4.02
C MET A 531 21.49 -3.15 3.27
N THR A 532 21.02 -3.14 2.02
CA THR A 532 20.90 -4.40 1.25
C THR A 532 22.27 -5.00 0.94
N TYR A 533 23.30 -4.18 0.68
CA TYR A 533 24.67 -4.67 0.58
C TYR A 533 25.22 -5.19 1.91
N PHE A 534 24.94 -4.51 3.02
CA PHE A 534 25.33 -4.96 4.35
C PHE A 534 24.77 -6.36 4.66
N TRP A 535 23.48 -6.61 4.37
CA TRP A 535 22.88 -7.93 4.56
C TRP A 535 23.50 -9.02 3.69
N ALA A 536 23.90 -8.69 2.46
CA ALA A 536 24.63 -9.62 1.62
C ALA A 536 26.00 -9.99 2.21
N VAL A 537 26.76 -8.99 2.68
CA VAL A 537 28.05 -9.19 3.35
C VAL A 537 27.88 -10.01 4.63
N LEU A 538 26.87 -9.70 5.44
CA LEU A 538 26.59 -10.47 6.66
C LEU A 538 26.27 -11.92 6.34
N ALA A 539 25.47 -12.20 5.30
CA ALA A 539 25.20 -13.57 4.87
C ALA A 539 26.50 -14.29 4.47
N PHE A 540 27.41 -13.64 3.74
CA PHE A 540 28.72 -14.23 3.42
C PHE A 540 29.56 -14.51 4.67
N ILE A 541 29.58 -13.60 5.65
CA ILE A 541 30.31 -13.81 6.92
C ILE A 541 29.73 -15.01 7.67
N VAL A 542 28.40 -15.11 7.78
CA VAL A 542 27.74 -16.26 8.42
C VAL A 542 28.10 -17.56 7.68
N GLY A 543 28.04 -17.56 6.35
CA GLY A 543 28.46 -18.69 5.53
C GLY A 543 29.91 -19.10 5.78
N LEU A 544 30.83 -18.13 5.88
CA LEU A 544 32.25 -18.36 6.16
C LEU A 544 32.48 -18.95 7.55
N VAL A 545 31.80 -18.41 8.58
CA VAL A 545 31.89 -18.91 9.95
C VAL A 545 31.38 -20.35 10.03
N LEU A 546 30.23 -20.65 9.41
CA LEU A 546 29.70 -22.01 9.35
C LEU A 546 30.65 -22.96 8.61
N PHE A 547 31.22 -22.53 7.49
CA PHE A 547 32.20 -23.33 6.75
C PHE A 547 33.44 -23.63 7.59
N TYR A 548 33.96 -22.63 8.33
CA TYR A 548 35.08 -22.82 9.24
C TYR A 548 34.75 -23.81 10.37
N ILE A 549 33.57 -23.68 11.00
CA ILE A 549 33.12 -24.61 12.04
C ILE A 549 33.02 -26.02 11.48
N TRP A 550 32.46 -26.19 10.27
CA TRP A 550 32.37 -27.48 9.59
C TRP A 550 33.77 -28.08 9.41
N PHE A 551 34.69 -27.34 8.78
CA PHE A 551 36.05 -27.77 8.48
C PHE A 551 36.90 -28.07 9.73
N ALA A 552 36.65 -27.38 10.84
CA ALA A 552 37.37 -27.59 12.09
C ALA A 552 36.82 -28.78 12.92
N THR A 553 35.55 -29.15 12.70
CA THR A 553 34.86 -30.17 13.52
C THR A 553 34.78 -31.54 12.83
N PHE A 554 34.70 -31.55 11.50
CA PHE A 554 34.56 -32.75 10.67
C PHE A 554 35.66 -32.79 9.61
#